data_AF-A0A090RS53-F1
#
_entry.id   AF-A0A090RS53-F1
#
_cell.length_a   1.000
_cell.length_b   1.000
_cell.length_c   1.000
_cell.angle_alpha   90.00
_cell.angle_beta   90.00
_cell.angle_gamma   90.00
#
_symmetry.space_group_name_H-M   'P 1'
#
loop_
_entity.id
_entity.type
_entity.pdbx_description
1 polymer ?
#
loop_
_entity_poly.entity_id
_entity_poly.type
_entity_poly.pdbx_seq_one_letter_code
_entity_poly.pdbx_strand_id
1 'polypeptide(L)'
;MTRVRHYLSEPIEKKRWYQFDIKVMWTPSSEGYLQVQIDDTTVVDYQGPTSYLDCVGPYFKAGVYRDYSPHTFVVYFDDYSRSEM
;
A
#
# COMPACT_ATOMS: atom_id res chain seq x y z
N MET A 1 14.33 7.83 13.16
CA MET A 1 13.89 6.86 12.14
C MET A 1 14.15 7.44 10.77
N THR A 2 14.98 6.79 9.96
CA THR A 2 15.18 7.18 8.57
C THR A 2 14.02 6.64 7.75
N ARG A 3 13.28 7.50 7.05
CA ARG A 3 12.20 7.08 6.17
C ARG A 3 12.81 6.33 4.99
N VAL A 4 12.56 5.02 4.90
CA VAL A 4 12.93 4.21 3.74
C VAL A 4 11.81 4.32 2.71
N ARG A 5 12.16 4.57 1.46
CA ARG A 5 11.23 4.48 0.32
C ARG A 5 11.50 3.15 -0.38
N HIS A 6 10.52 2.25 -0.36
CA HIS A 6 10.66 0.92 -0.97
C HIS A 6 10.42 0.93 -2.48
N TYR A 7 9.59 1.85 -2.98
CA TYR A 7 9.29 1.98 -4.39
C TYR A 7 8.94 3.43 -4.75
N LEU A 8 9.33 3.85 -5.95
CA LEU A 8 8.91 5.10 -6.58
C LEU A 8 8.39 4.74 -7.97
N SER A 9 7.10 4.97 -8.22
CA SER A 9 6.52 4.74 -9.53
C SER A 9 6.88 5.86 -10.50
N GLU A 10 6.81 5.54 -11.79
CA GLU A 10 6.55 6.55 -12.80
C GLU A 10 5.18 7.23 -12.57
N PRO A 11 4.90 8.39 -13.20
CA PRO A 11 3.60 9.03 -13.11
C PRO A 11 2.47 8.06 -13.49
N ILE A 12 1.42 8.01 -12.67
CA ILE A 12 0.26 7.14 -12.93
C ILE A 12 -0.41 7.49 -14.26
N GLU A 13 -0.80 6.48 -15.01
CA GLU A 13 -1.58 6.65 -16.22
C GLU A 13 -3.05 6.85 -15.85
N LYS A 14 -3.67 7.91 -16.38
CA LYS A 14 -5.09 8.18 -16.16
C LYS A 14 -5.93 7.26 -17.04
N LYS A 15 -7.13 6.90 -16.55
CA LYS A 15 -8.11 6.05 -17.25
C LYS A 15 -7.63 4.60 -17.49
N ARG A 16 -6.75 4.11 -16.62
CA ARG A 16 -6.24 2.75 -16.59
C ARG A 16 -6.58 2.12 -15.23
N TRP A 17 -7.00 0.87 -15.25
CA TRP A 17 -7.10 0.06 -14.04
C TRP A 17 -5.73 -0.50 -13.66
N TYR A 18 -5.44 -0.52 -12.37
CA TYR A 18 -4.24 -1.12 -11.80
C TYR A 18 -4.70 -2.17 -10.80
N GLN A 19 -4.18 -3.38 -10.92
CA GLN A 19 -4.37 -4.41 -9.90
C GLN A 19 -3.29 -4.23 -8.83
N PHE A 20 -3.67 -4.21 -7.56
CA PHE A 20 -2.74 -4.16 -6.44
C PHE A 20 -2.90 -5.41 -5.59
N ASP A 21 -1.82 -6.18 -5.47
CA ASP A 21 -1.73 -7.28 -4.52
C ASP A 21 -0.72 -6.94 -3.44
N ILE A 22 -1.20 -6.83 -2.21
CA ILE A 22 -0.40 -6.42 -1.05
C ILE A 22 -0.41 -7.56 -0.04
N LYS A 23 0.78 -8.11 0.22
CA LYS A 23 1.00 -9.11 1.27
C LYS A 23 1.89 -8.50 2.33
N VAL A 24 1.45 -8.59 3.58
CA VAL A 24 2.14 -7.95 4.68
C VAL A 24 1.96 -8.74 5.96
N MET A 25 3.06 -8.99 6.65
CA MET A 25 3.03 -9.43 8.04
C MET A 25 3.32 -8.23 8.93
N TRP A 26 2.31 -7.81 9.70
CA TRP A 26 2.42 -6.70 10.63
C TRP A 26 3.18 -7.11 11.89
N THR A 27 4.41 -6.61 12.03
CA THR A 27 5.19 -6.82 13.25
C THR A 27 6.24 -5.71 13.42
N PRO A 28 6.59 -5.34 14.66
CA PRO A 28 7.75 -4.50 14.93
C PRO A 28 9.09 -5.27 14.88
N SER A 29 9.07 -6.60 14.74
CA SER A 29 10.28 -7.44 14.68
C SER A 29 10.87 -7.52 13.26
N SER A 30 12.10 -8.02 13.15
CA SER A 30 12.76 -8.26 11.86
C SER A 30 12.14 -9.39 11.03
N GLU A 31 11.17 -10.11 11.58
CA GLU A 31 10.48 -11.20 10.89
C GLU A 31 9.45 -10.68 9.89
N GLY A 32 9.02 -9.42 10.02
CA GLY A 32 8.03 -8.80 9.15
C GLY A 32 8.41 -8.81 7.68
N TYR A 33 7.41 -8.71 6.81
CA TYR A 33 7.63 -8.57 5.39
C TYR A 33 6.57 -7.69 4.74
N LEU A 34 6.95 -7.06 3.64
CA LEU A 34 6.06 -6.34 2.73
C LEU A 34 6.37 -6.77 1.30
N GLN A 35 5.39 -7.39 0.66
CA GLN A 35 5.41 -7.65 -0.77
C GLN A 35 4.27 -6.88 -1.43
N VAL A 36 4.60 -6.13 -2.49
CA VAL A 36 3.63 -5.37 -3.28
C VAL A 36 3.81 -5.73 -4.74
N GLN A 37 2.73 -6.14 -5.37
CA GLN A 37 2.64 -6.31 -6.81
C GLN A 37 1.69 -5.26 -7.38
N ILE A 38 2.07 -4.70 -8.51
CA ILE A 38 1.20 -3.84 -9.33
C ILE A 38 1.08 -4.53 -10.68
N ASP A 39 -0.15 -4.88 -11.04
CA ASP A 39 -0.44 -5.80 -12.13
C ASP A 39 0.40 -7.09 -11.95
N ASP A 40 1.19 -7.51 -12.95
CA ASP A 40 2.01 -8.72 -12.88
C ASP A 40 3.45 -8.47 -12.39
N THR A 41 3.75 -7.28 -11.85
CA THR A 41 5.12 -6.91 -11.46
C THR A 41 5.27 -6.73 -9.95
N THR A 42 6.15 -7.51 -9.34
CA THR A 42 6.60 -7.26 -7.96
C THR A 42 7.44 -5.99 -7.90
N VAL A 43 6.90 -4.95 -7.27
CA VAL A 43 7.56 -3.64 -7.12
C VAL A 43 8.20 -3.44 -5.74
N VAL A 44 7.79 -4.24 -4.76
CA VAL A 44 8.41 -4.29 -3.42
C VAL A 44 8.52 -5.74 -2.99
N ASP A 45 9.70 -6.11 -2.51
CA ASP A 45 9.97 -7.36 -1.81
C ASP A 45 10.92 -7.04 -0.63
N TYR A 46 10.33 -6.77 0.53
CA TYR A 46 11.02 -6.26 1.71
C TYR A 46 10.88 -7.21 2.91
N GLN A 47 12.00 -7.42 3.61
CA GLN A 47 12.08 -8.13 4.88
C GLN A 47 12.53 -7.18 5.99
N GLY A 48 11.78 -7.16 7.09
CA GLY A 48 12.06 -6.37 8.29
C GLY A 48 10.80 -5.81 8.96
N PRO A 49 10.95 -4.91 9.94
CA PRO A 49 9.82 -4.35 10.68
C PRO A 49 8.83 -3.59 9.78
N THR A 50 7.53 -3.84 9.96
CA THR A 50 6.44 -3.28 9.13
C THR A 50 5.37 -2.54 9.92
N SER A 51 5.35 -2.68 11.25
CA SER A 51 4.37 -2.03 12.12
C SER A 51 4.99 -1.42 13.37
N TYR A 52 4.23 -0.53 14.01
CA TYR A 52 4.48 -0.14 15.40
C TYR A 52 4.15 -1.31 16.34
N LEU A 53 4.63 -1.20 17.57
CA LEU A 53 4.18 -2.07 18.67
C LEU A 53 2.78 -1.61 19.10
N ASP A 54 1.76 -2.25 18.54
CA ASP A 54 0.34 -1.96 18.78
C ASP A 54 -0.45 -3.27 18.88
N CYS A 55 -1.38 -3.35 19.82
CA CYS A 55 -2.22 -4.52 20.08
C CYS A 55 -3.42 -4.64 19.12
N VAL A 56 -3.79 -3.57 18.39
CA VAL A 56 -4.97 -3.55 17.50
C VAL A 56 -4.57 -3.79 16.04
N GLY A 57 -3.38 -3.33 15.65
CA GLY A 57 -2.91 -3.39 14.27
C GLY A 57 -3.60 -2.36 13.34
N PRO A 58 -3.13 -2.25 12.09
CA PRO A 58 -3.65 -1.26 11.16
C PRO A 58 -5.00 -1.67 10.55
N TYR A 59 -5.73 -0.68 10.05
CA TYR A 59 -6.93 -0.87 9.23
C TYR A 59 -6.74 -0.29 7.83
N PHE A 60 -7.47 -0.83 6.85
CA PHE A 60 -7.38 -0.41 5.46
C PHE A 60 -8.33 0.75 5.16
N LYS A 61 -7.87 1.71 4.37
CA LYS A 61 -8.66 2.81 3.81
C LYS A 61 -8.27 3.01 2.34
N ALA A 62 -9.27 3.17 1.48
CA ALA A 62 -9.10 3.58 0.08
C ALA A 62 -9.98 4.79 -0.21
N GLY A 63 -9.45 5.77 -0.94
CA GLY A 63 -10.14 7.03 -1.21
C GLY A 63 -9.20 8.13 -1.64
N VAL A 64 -9.75 9.32 -1.88
CA VAL A 64 -8.95 10.54 -2.05
C VAL A 64 -8.71 11.16 -0.68
N TYR A 65 -7.45 11.16 -0.24
CA TYR A 65 -7.00 11.90 0.94
C TYR A 65 -6.06 13.02 0.49
N ARG A 66 -6.45 14.28 0.68
CA ARG A 66 -5.71 15.45 0.18
C ARG A 66 -5.96 16.70 1.02
N ASP A 67 -5.02 17.65 0.91
CA ASP A 67 -5.21 19.01 1.39
C ASP A 67 -6.11 19.82 0.43
N TYR A 68 -6.48 21.05 0.82
CA TYR A 68 -7.30 21.95 0.02
C TYR A 68 -6.76 22.14 -1.40
N SER A 69 -7.63 21.99 -2.40
CA SER A 69 -7.45 22.68 -3.67
C SER A 69 -8.79 22.81 -4.41
N PRO A 70 -8.89 23.77 -5.34
CA PRO A 70 -10.14 24.06 -6.04
C PRO A 70 -10.53 22.97 -7.07
N HIS A 71 -9.67 21.99 -7.32
CA HIS A 71 -9.93 20.96 -8.32
C HIS A 71 -10.69 19.77 -7.72
N THR A 72 -11.61 19.21 -8.51
CA THR A 72 -12.29 17.95 -8.19
C THR A 72 -11.37 16.77 -8.52
N PHE A 73 -11.33 15.80 -7.63
CA PHE A 73 -10.56 14.56 -7.79
C PHE A 73 -11.54 13.40 -7.83
N VAL A 74 -11.35 12.50 -8.78
CA VAL A 74 -12.16 11.29 -8.92
C VAL A 74 -11.21 10.11 -9.02
N VAL A 75 -11.49 9.07 -8.25
CA VAL A 75 -10.83 7.77 -8.28
C VAL A 75 -11.91 6.71 -8.21
N TYR A 76 -11.71 5.61 -8.94
CA TYR A 76 -12.60 4.46 -8.91
C TYR A 76 -11.84 3.30 -8.25
N PHE A 77 -12.57 2.52 -7.45
CA PHE A 77 -12.08 1.29 -6.85
C PHE A 77 -13.08 0.20 -7.16
N ASP A 78 -12.59 -1.00 -7.44
CA ASP A 78 -13.41 -2.19 -7.64
C ASP A 78 -12.66 -3.42 -7.11
N ASP A 79 -13.37 -4.55 -6.98
CA ASP A 79 -12.82 -5.86 -6.61
C ASP A 79 -11.95 -5.89 -5.34
N TYR A 80 -12.29 -5.05 -4.35
CA TYR A 80 -11.61 -5.10 -3.06
C TYR A 80 -11.88 -6.42 -2.33
N SER A 81 -10.81 -7.13 -2.01
CA SER A 81 -10.84 -8.28 -1.12
C SER A 81 -9.74 -8.17 -0.07
N ARG A 82 -9.99 -8.77 1.09
CA ARG A 82 -9.01 -8.92 2.16
C ARG A 82 -9.24 -10.27 2.82
N SER A 83 -8.19 -11.06 2.89
CA SER A 83 -8.16 -12.31 3.65
C SER A 83 -7.02 -12.26 4.66
N GLU A 84 -7.16 -13.05 5.71
CA GLU A 84 -6.01 -13.45 6.51
C GLU A 84 -5.32 -14.62 5.79
N MET A 85 -4.00 -14.73 5.92
CA MET A 85 -3.25 -15.88 5.44
C MET A 85 -3.24 -17.01 6.47
#